data_AF-A0A3B8QGX8-F1
#
_entry.id   AF-A0A3B8QGX8-F1
#
_cell.length_a   1.000
_cell.length_b   1.000
_cell.length_c   1.000
_cell.angle_alpha   90.00
_cell.angle_beta   90.00
_cell.angle_gamma   90.00
#
_symmetry.space_group_name_H-M   'P 1'
#
loop_
_entity.id
_entity.type
_entity.pdbx_description
1 polymer ?
#
loop_
_entity_poly.entity_id
_entity_poly.type
_entity_poly.pdbx_seq_one_letter_code
_entity_poly.pdbx_strand_id
1 'polypeptide(L)'
;MKIDVHFEPAAPLPDLTGSTVVVIDVLRATSSMVEALVNGAQGVYPAASTEEAIKLASSLGRDDTILCGEARGLMIEGFDLGNSPLEFSSENVAGKRLVMSTTNGTRAFFLVGDAVTVLACSFMNLSAVAVAAMESDSIVVVCAGMGGVFSLDDAVCAGALVQRIRAAAEVDVELNDAAMGAVEMALTFRVN
;
A
#
# COMPACT_ATOMS: atom_id res chain seq x y z
N MET A 1 -9.72 13.12 -15.99
CA MET A 1 -9.10 12.51 -14.79
C MET A 1 -7.59 12.59 -14.92
N LYS A 2 -6.87 12.83 -13.83
CA LYS A 2 -5.40 12.87 -13.79
C LYS A 2 -4.86 11.76 -12.91
N ILE A 3 -3.83 11.06 -13.38
CA ILE A 3 -3.13 10.03 -12.60
C ILE A 3 -1.63 10.31 -12.61
N ASP A 4 -1.10 10.65 -11.44
CA ASP A 4 0.34 10.81 -11.23
C ASP A 4 0.90 9.57 -10.54
N VAL A 5 2.01 9.03 -11.05
CA VAL A 5 2.79 8.00 -10.35
C VAL A 5 4.05 8.63 -9.77
N HIS A 6 4.40 8.25 -8.55
CA HIS A 6 5.63 8.62 -7.86
C HIS A 6 6.36 7.34 -7.45
N PHE A 7 7.54 7.09 -8.04
CA PHE A 7 8.34 5.90 -7.75
C PHE A 7 9.10 5.96 -6.43
N GLU A 8 9.21 7.15 -5.84
CA GLU A 8 9.99 7.41 -4.63
C GLU A 8 9.16 8.28 -3.68
N PRO A 9 8.86 7.83 -2.44
CA PRO A 9 8.13 8.64 -1.46
C PRO A 9 8.96 9.80 -0.90
N ALA A 10 10.30 9.73 -1.01
CA ALA A 10 11.20 10.76 -0.50
C ALA A 10 11.29 11.99 -1.42
N ALA A 11 10.79 11.90 -2.65
CA ALA A 11 10.55 13.07 -3.47
C ALA A 11 9.32 13.83 -2.94
N PRO A 12 9.30 15.18 -3.01
CA PRO A 12 8.13 15.94 -2.59
C PRO A 12 6.92 15.52 -3.42
N LEU A 13 5.89 15.03 -2.72
CA LEU A 13 4.59 14.76 -3.31
C LEU A 13 3.90 16.08 -3.69
N PRO A 14 3.00 16.06 -4.69
CA PRO A 14 2.16 17.22 -4.99
C PRO A 14 1.21 17.52 -3.83
N ASP A 15 0.47 18.64 -3.93
CA ASP A 15 -0.66 18.87 -3.04
C ASP A 15 -1.67 17.72 -3.18
N LEU A 16 -1.90 17.00 -2.08
CA LEU A 16 -2.78 15.85 -2.01
C LEU A 16 -4.23 16.24 -1.66
N THR A 17 -4.50 17.52 -1.42
CA THR A 17 -5.84 18.02 -1.07
C THR A 17 -6.85 17.64 -2.15
N GLY A 18 -7.91 16.92 -1.77
CA GLY A 18 -8.95 16.49 -2.70
C GLY A 18 -8.61 15.25 -3.55
N SER A 19 -7.40 14.71 -3.42
CA SER A 19 -6.95 13.55 -4.18
C SER A 19 -7.32 12.21 -3.51
N THR A 20 -7.42 11.16 -4.34
CA THR A 20 -7.28 9.78 -3.87
C THR A 20 -5.84 9.32 -4.04
N VAL A 21 -5.23 8.86 -2.96
CA VAL A 21 -3.88 8.32 -2.97
C VAL A 21 -3.91 6.80 -2.93
N VAL A 22 -3.10 6.16 -3.77
CA VAL A 22 -2.90 4.72 -3.78
C VAL A 22 -1.46 4.41 -3.39
N VAL A 23 -1.26 3.77 -2.25
CA VAL A 23 0.05 3.32 -1.77
C VAL A 23 0.30 1.89 -2.25
N ILE A 24 1.50 1.65 -2.79
CA ILE A 24 1.94 0.34 -3.28
C ILE A 24 3.28 -0.02 -2.62
N ASP A 25 3.32 -1.16 -1.91
CA ASP A 25 4.52 -1.83 -1.40
C ASP A 25 4.28 -3.34 -1.61
N VAL A 26 4.52 -3.81 -2.83
CA VAL A 26 4.18 -5.17 -3.25
C VAL A 26 4.93 -6.19 -2.44
N LEU A 27 6.23 -5.97 -2.20
CA LEU A 27 7.11 -6.85 -1.44
C LEU A 27 7.56 -6.16 -0.14
N ARG A 28 6.74 -6.20 0.91
CA ARG A 28 5.52 -7.02 1.08
C ARG A 28 4.36 -6.31 1.79
N ALA A 29 4.51 -5.03 2.15
CA ALA A 29 3.60 -4.45 3.15
C ALA A 29 2.15 -4.37 2.67
N THR A 30 1.86 -3.83 1.48
CA THR A 30 0.47 -3.74 1.01
C THR A 30 -0.10 -5.10 0.63
N SER A 31 0.73 -6.02 0.15
CA SER A 31 0.32 -7.42 -0.04
C SER A 31 -0.13 -8.07 1.27
N SER A 32 0.67 -7.93 2.33
CA SER A 32 0.33 -8.46 3.67
C SER A 32 -0.92 -7.81 4.25
N MET A 33 -1.10 -6.50 4.07
CA MET A 33 -2.31 -5.79 4.50
C MET A 33 -3.56 -6.33 3.79
N VAL A 34 -3.49 -6.51 2.48
CA VAL A 34 -4.60 -7.06 1.67
C VAL A 34 -4.94 -8.48 2.14
N GLU A 35 -3.93 -9.34 2.29
CA GLU A 35 -4.15 -10.72 2.73
C GLU A 35 -4.78 -10.79 4.13
N ALA A 36 -4.31 -9.95 5.07
CA ALA A 36 -4.89 -9.89 6.40
C ALA A 36 -6.36 -9.46 6.41
N LEU A 37 -6.71 -8.43 5.62
CA LEU A 37 -8.08 -7.94 5.52
C LEU A 37 -9.01 -8.95 4.85
N VAL A 38 -8.54 -9.62 3.78
CA VAL A 38 -9.28 -10.72 3.13
C VAL A 38 -9.55 -11.87 4.11
N ASN A 39 -8.58 -12.18 4.98
CA ASN A 39 -8.71 -13.23 5.98
C ASN A 39 -9.43 -12.80 7.27
N GLY A 40 -10.05 -11.61 7.29
CA GLY A 40 -10.99 -11.19 8.32
C GLY A 40 -10.39 -10.39 9.46
N ALA A 41 -9.18 -9.82 9.30
CA ALA A 41 -8.68 -8.80 10.22
C ALA A 41 -9.69 -7.65 10.34
N GLN A 42 -9.91 -7.15 11.55
CA GLN A 42 -10.79 -5.98 11.78
C GLN A 42 -10.22 -4.69 11.20
N GLY A 43 -8.89 -4.62 11.09
CA GLY A 43 -8.19 -3.47 10.55
C GLY A 43 -6.68 -3.60 10.73
N VAL A 44 -5.94 -2.85 9.91
CA VAL A 44 -4.50 -2.70 10.02
C VAL A 44 -4.17 -1.27 10.42
N TYR A 45 -3.28 -1.12 11.39
CA TYR A 45 -2.88 0.12 12.00
C TYR A 45 -1.37 0.29 11.78
N PRO A 46 -0.96 1.06 10.74
CA PRO A 46 0.44 1.35 10.50
C PRO A 46 1.06 2.13 11.67
N ALA A 47 2.29 1.75 12.05
CA ALA A 47 3.10 2.45 13.04
C ALA A 47 4.45 2.83 12.42
N ALA A 48 4.97 4.02 12.73
CA ALA A 48 6.22 4.52 12.14
C ALA A 48 7.47 3.91 12.79
N SER A 49 7.33 3.32 13.98
CA SER A 49 8.41 2.60 14.64
C SER A 49 7.89 1.44 15.50
N THR A 50 8.81 0.55 15.90
CA THR A 50 8.56 -0.54 16.84
C THR A 50 8.00 -0.03 18.17
N GLU A 51 8.55 1.06 18.70
CA GLU A 51 8.11 1.66 19.96
C GLU A 51 6.67 2.20 19.85
N GLU A 52 6.34 2.82 18.72
CA GLU A 52 4.98 3.29 18.45
C GLU A 52 4.01 2.11 18.30
N ALA A 53 4.42 1.06 17.60
CA ALA A 53 3.62 -0.16 17.44
C ALA A 53 3.28 -0.77 18.81
N ILE A 54 4.27 -0.93 19.68
CA ILE A 54 4.07 -1.49 21.03
C ILE A 54 3.13 -0.60 21.86
N LYS A 55 3.30 0.72 21.81
CA LYS A 55 2.43 1.67 22.51
C LYS A 55 0.98 1.59 22.01
N LEU A 56 0.79 1.56 20.69
CA LEU A 56 -0.52 1.47 20.07
C LEU A 56 -1.20 0.14 20.38
N ALA A 57 -0.47 -0.98 20.31
CA ALA A 57 -1.01 -2.27 20.69
C ALA A 57 -1.41 -2.34 22.17
N SER A 58 -0.69 -1.64 23.04
CA SER A 58 -1.02 -1.53 24.46
C SER A 58 -2.28 -0.70 24.69
N SER A 59 -2.46 0.41 23.97
CA SER A 59 -3.65 1.27 24.11
C SER A 59 -4.90 0.64 23.51
N LEU A 60 -4.76 -0.17 22.46
CA LEU A 60 -5.86 -0.94 21.87
C LEU A 60 -6.25 -2.16 22.73
N GLY A 61 -5.35 -2.66 23.58
CA GLY A 61 -5.52 -3.87 24.37
C GLY A 61 -4.98 -5.11 23.63
N ARG A 62 -4.24 -5.97 24.34
CA ARG A 62 -3.43 -7.05 23.73
C ARG A 62 -4.20 -8.31 23.34
N ASP A 63 -5.32 -8.62 23.98
CA ASP A 63 -6.05 -9.88 23.76
C ASP A 63 -6.53 -10.06 22.30
N ASP A 64 -6.90 -8.95 21.66
CA ASP A 64 -7.40 -8.90 20.27
C ASP A 64 -6.52 -8.04 19.35
N THR A 65 -5.24 -7.89 19.69
CA THR A 65 -4.30 -7.13 18.88
C THR A 65 -3.07 -7.97 18.54
N ILE A 66 -2.69 -7.99 17.27
CA ILE A 66 -1.49 -8.64 16.77
C ILE A 66 -0.45 -7.56 16.44
N LEU A 67 0.75 -7.70 16.98
CA LEU A 67 1.92 -6.94 16.52
C LEU A 67 2.53 -7.69 15.34
N CYS A 68 2.62 -7.03 14.19
CA CYS A 68 3.17 -7.64 12.99
C CYS A 68 4.09 -6.70 12.23
N GLY A 69 4.96 -7.27 11.39
CA GLY A 69 5.83 -6.48 10.53
C GLY A 69 7.28 -6.94 10.53
N GLU A 70 8.15 -6.07 10.03
CA GLU A 70 9.53 -6.44 9.75
C GLU A 70 10.51 -5.28 9.95
N ALA A 71 11.77 -5.65 10.22
CA ALA A 71 12.92 -4.79 10.07
C ALA A 71 13.96 -5.52 9.20
N ARG A 72 14.29 -4.94 8.04
CA ARG A 72 15.25 -5.52 7.06
C ARG A 72 14.86 -6.94 6.60
N GLY A 73 13.58 -7.18 6.42
CA GLY A 73 12.98 -8.41 5.93
C GLY A 73 12.71 -9.47 7.00
N LEU A 74 13.14 -9.24 8.24
CA LEU A 74 12.99 -10.17 9.36
C LEU A 74 11.88 -9.71 10.31
N MET A 75 11.16 -10.67 10.88
CA MET A 75 10.19 -10.39 11.94
C MET A 75 10.89 -9.66 13.11
N ILE A 76 10.23 -8.62 13.61
CA ILE A 76 10.73 -7.84 14.75
C ILE A 76 10.68 -8.70 16.02
N GLU A 77 11.74 -8.66 16.83
CA GLU A 77 11.77 -9.40 18.09
C GLU A 77 10.61 -8.98 19.01
N GLY A 78 9.86 -9.97 19.50
CA GLY A 78 8.68 -9.74 20.35
C GLY A 78 7.39 -9.44 19.58
N PHE A 79 7.41 -9.43 18.25
CA PHE A 79 6.17 -9.37 17.45
C PHE A 79 5.56 -10.77 17.30
N ASP A 80 4.26 -10.80 17.05
CA ASP A 80 3.46 -12.01 16.94
C ASP A 80 3.60 -12.63 15.54
N LEU A 81 3.70 -11.80 14.49
CA LEU A 81 3.86 -12.21 13.08
C LEU A 81 4.92 -11.35 12.36
N GLY A 82 5.47 -11.89 11.27
CA GLY A 82 6.32 -11.16 10.34
C GLY A 82 5.55 -10.26 9.37
N ASN A 83 6.12 -10.07 8.18
CA ASN A 83 5.51 -9.36 7.05
C ASN A 83 5.38 -10.26 5.81
N SER A 84 5.24 -11.57 6.00
CA SER A 84 4.91 -12.49 4.91
C SER A 84 3.40 -12.60 4.77
N PRO A 85 2.81 -12.38 3.59
CA PRO A 85 1.36 -12.57 3.38
C PRO A 85 0.86 -13.94 3.88
N LEU A 86 1.67 -14.99 3.72
CA LEU A 86 1.34 -16.36 4.15
C LEU A 86 1.13 -16.52 5.67
N GLU A 87 1.61 -15.58 6.48
CA GLU A 87 1.43 -15.60 7.93
C GLU A 87 0.04 -15.08 8.35
N PHE A 88 -0.66 -14.35 7.48
CA PHE A 88 -1.93 -13.68 7.77
C PHE A 88 -3.16 -14.55 7.45
N SER A 89 -3.12 -15.83 7.82
CA SER A 89 -4.26 -16.76 7.65
C SER A 89 -5.45 -16.38 8.55
N SER A 90 -6.67 -16.82 8.19
CA SER A 90 -7.86 -16.53 9.00
C SER A 90 -7.74 -17.01 10.45
N GLU A 91 -7.03 -18.12 10.69
CA GLU A 91 -6.77 -18.63 12.05
C GLU A 91 -5.99 -17.62 12.90
N ASN A 92 -5.03 -16.92 12.28
CA ASN A 92 -4.17 -15.97 12.98
C ASN A 92 -4.82 -14.58 13.13
N VAL A 93 -5.61 -14.14 12.15
CA VAL A 93 -6.00 -12.72 12.03
C VAL A 93 -7.50 -12.44 12.13
N ALA A 94 -8.37 -13.43 11.98
CA ALA A 94 -9.81 -13.18 11.93
C ALA A 94 -10.31 -12.54 13.23
N GLY A 95 -10.99 -11.40 13.10
CA GLY A 95 -11.51 -10.64 14.24
C GLY A 95 -10.42 -9.91 15.05
N LYS A 96 -9.16 -9.90 14.62
CA LYS A 96 -8.05 -9.22 15.31
C LYS A 96 -7.73 -7.88 14.68
N ARG A 97 -7.18 -6.97 15.48
CA ARG A 97 -6.58 -5.70 15.02
C ARG A 97 -5.09 -5.91 14.81
N LEU A 98 -4.53 -5.47 13.70
CA LEU A 98 -3.12 -5.67 13.38
C LEU A 98 -2.38 -4.34 13.50
N VAL A 99 -1.45 -4.23 14.43
CA VAL A 99 -0.55 -3.08 14.50
C VAL A 99 0.73 -3.45 13.74
N MET A 100 0.92 -2.80 12.59
CA MET A 100 1.96 -3.15 11.64
C MET A 100 3.07 -2.11 11.60
N SER A 101 4.33 -2.56 11.70
CA SER A 101 5.52 -1.71 11.52
C SER A 101 6.43 -2.30 10.43
N THR A 102 6.74 -1.53 9.38
CA THR A 102 7.63 -1.97 8.29
C THR A 102 8.62 -0.88 7.91
N THR A 103 9.72 -1.29 7.28
CA THR A 103 10.82 -0.41 6.89
C THR A 103 10.38 0.65 5.87
N ASN A 104 9.55 0.27 4.89
CA ASN A 104 9.16 1.13 3.77
C ASN A 104 7.66 1.47 3.81
N GLY A 105 6.79 0.47 3.65
CA GLY A 105 5.36 0.67 3.42
C GLY A 105 4.64 1.51 4.45
N THR A 106 4.85 1.28 5.75
CA THR A 106 4.18 2.08 6.80
C THR A 106 4.53 3.56 6.70
N ARG A 107 5.78 3.90 6.35
CA ARG A 107 6.23 5.29 6.15
C ARG A 107 5.51 5.96 4.98
N ALA A 108 5.25 5.23 3.89
CA ALA A 108 4.52 5.77 2.74
C ALA A 108 3.11 6.23 3.14
N PHE A 109 2.43 5.50 4.03
CA PHE A 109 1.10 5.90 4.55
C PHE A 109 1.15 7.20 5.39
N PHE A 110 2.23 7.45 6.13
CA PHE A 110 2.37 8.70 6.90
C PHE A 110 2.61 9.94 6.02
N LEU A 111 3.14 9.77 4.81
CA LEU A 111 3.41 10.87 3.89
C LEU A 111 2.17 11.35 3.13
N VAL A 112 1.09 10.59 3.20
CA VAL A 112 -0.12 10.79 2.37
C VAL A 112 -1.37 11.10 3.20
N GLY A 113 -1.18 11.46 4.48
CA GLY A 113 -2.26 11.68 5.45
C GLY A 113 -3.20 12.85 5.13
N ASP A 114 -2.78 13.79 4.28
CA ASP A 114 -3.60 14.93 3.86
C ASP A 114 -4.57 14.59 2.71
N ALA A 115 -4.49 13.38 2.14
CA ALA A 115 -5.39 12.94 1.09
C ALA A 115 -6.80 12.64 1.63
N VAL A 116 -7.82 12.79 0.77
CA VAL A 116 -9.22 12.49 1.13
C VAL A 116 -9.43 11.00 1.31
N THR A 117 -8.75 10.19 0.50
CA THR A 117 -8.85 8.73 0.54
C THR A 117 -7.47 8.14 0.29
N VAL A 118 -7.08 7.16 1.10
CA VAL A 118 -5.82 6.42 0.97
C VAL A 118 -6.13 4.94 0.81
N LEU A 119 -5.67 4.36 -0.30
CA LEU A 119 -5.91 2.96 -0.66
C LEU A 119 -4.59 2.18 -0.60
N ALA A 120 -4.62 1.00 0.02
CA ALA A 120 -3.51 0.04 -0.05
C ALA A 120 -3.69 -0.87 -1.29
N CYS A 121 -2.70 -0.89 -2.17
CA CYS A 121 -2.78 -1.64 -3.42
C CYS A 121 -1.62 -2.63 -3.56
N SER A 122 -1.95 -3.84 -4.02
CA SER A 122 -1.02 -4.88 -4.47
C SER A 122 -1.60 -5.56 -5.70
N PHE A 123 -0.86 -6.51 -6.30
CA PHE A 123 -1.39 -7.32 -7.39
C PHE A 123 -2.68 -8.08 -7.03
N MET A 124 -2.91 -8.37 -5.74
CA MET A 124 -4.04 -9.18 -5.26
C MET A 124 -5.38 -8.44 -5.28
N ASN A 125 -5.38 -7.09 -5.30
CA ASN A 125 -6.60 -6.29 -5.25
C ASN A 125 -6.69 -5.20 -6.33
N LEU A 126 -5.89 -5.30 -7.41
CA LEU A 126 -5.82 -4.31 -8.48
C LEU A 126 -7.18 -3.84 -9.00
N SER A 127 -8.09 -4.77 -9.32
CA SER A 127 -9.39 -4.41 -9.87
C SER A 127 -10.28 -3.68 -8.86
N ALA A 128 -10.23 -4.07 -7.58
CA ALA A 128 -10.99 -3.41 -6.53
C ALA A 128 -10.46 -1.99 -6.27
N VAL A 129 -9.15 -1.82 -6.24
CA VAL A 129 -8.51 -0.50 -6.10
C VAL A 129 -8.78 0.37 -7.32
N ALA A 130 -8.76 -0.16 -8.53
CA ALA A 130 -9.07 0.60 -9.73
C ALA A 130 -10.48 1.21 -9.66
N VAL A 131 -11.47 0.43 -9.24
CA VAL A 131 -12.85 0.91 -9.05
C VAL A 131 -12.92 1.99 -7.97
N ALA A 132 -12.32 1.75 -6.80
CA ALA A 132 -12.35 2.71 -5.70
C ALA A 132 -11.59 4.01 -6.03
N ALA A 133 -10.47 3.93 -6.76
CA ALA A 133 -9.68 5.10 -7.12
C ALA A 133 -10.40 6.04 -8.10
N MET A 134 -11.27 5.50 -8.96
CA MET A 134 -12.05 6.28 -9.92
C MET A 134 -13.16 7.14 -9.29
N GLU A 135 -13.37 7.07 -7.97
CA GLU A 135 -14.25 8.01 -7.25
C GLU A 135 -13.67 9.44 -7.19
N SER A 136 -12.39 9.63 -7.57
CA SER A 136 -11.74 10.95 -7.65
C SER A 136 -11.21 11.23 -9.06
N ASP A 137 -11.28 12.49 -9.48
CA ASP A 137 -10.66 12.98 -10.71
C ASP A 137 -9.14 13.18 -10.59
N SER A 138 -8.58 13.13 -9.38
CA SER A 138 -7.16 13.31 -9.09
C SER A 138 -6.63 12.12 -8.30
N ILE A 139 -5.87 11.26 -8.98
CA ILE A 139 -5.33 10.03 -8.42
C ILE A 139 -3.81 10.16 -8.33
N VAL A 140 -3.26 9.90 -7.15
CA VAL A 140 -1.80 9.91 -6.92
C VAL A 140 -1.38 8.51 -6.46
N VAL A 141 -0.57 7.83 -7.27
CA VAL A 141 -0.03 6.52 -6.94
C VAL A 141 1.38 6.68 -6.38
N VAL A 142 1.59 6.23 -5.14
CA VAL A 142 2.86 6.31 -4.42
C VAL A 142 3.44 4.92 -4.26
N CYS A 143 4.52 4.63 -4.98
CA CYS A 143 5.33 3.44 -4.76
C CYS A 143 6.19 3.65 -3.51
N ALA A 144 6.15 2.72 -2.57
CA ALA A 144 6.91 2.80 -1.32
C ALA A 144 8.42 2.70 -1.55
N GLY A 145 8.82 1.97 -2.60
CA GLY A 145 10.23 1.78 -2.91
C GLY A 145 10.94 0.91 -1.86
N MET A 146 12.26 0.84 -1.95
CA MET A 146 13.10 0.14 -0.98
C MET A 146 14.26 1.02 -0.53
N GLY A 147 14.31 1.39 0.76
CA GLY A 147 15.41 2.24 1.25
C GLY A 147 15.49 3.61 0.58
N GLY A 148 14.35 4.14 0.12
CA GLY A 148 14.27 5.40 -0.62
C GLY A 148 14.64 5.31 -2.10
N VAL A 149 14.80 4.10 -2.66
CA VAL A 149 15.06 3.93 -4.10
C VAL A 149 13.89 3.26 -4.81
N PHE A 150 13.85 3.44 -6.12
CA PHE A 150 12.93 2.79 -7.06
C PHE A 150 12.80 1.28 -6.80
N SER A 151 11.56 0.78 -6.77
CA SER A 151 11.26 -0.66 -6.73
C SER A 151 10.48 -1.08 -7.98
N LEU A 152 11.00 -2.09 -8.69
CA LEU A 152 10.46 -2.51 -9.97
C LEU A 152 9.07 -3.15 -9.84
N ASP A 153 8.88 -3.97 -8.80
CA ASP A 153 7.61 -4.60 -8.47
C ASP A 153 6.51 -3.58 -8.18
N ASP A 154 6.81 -2.55 -7.39
CA ASP A 154 5.87 -1.45 -7.13
C ASP A 154 5.51 -0.70 -8.43
N ALA A 155 6.52 -0.37 -9.24
CA ALA A 155 6.33 0.34 -10.50
C ALA A 155 5.49 -0.46 -11.52
N VAL A 156 5.72 -1.78 -11.60
CA VAL A 156 4.93 -2.68 -12.45
C VAL A 156 3.50 -2.80 -11.93
N CYS A 157 3.29 -2.87 -10.61
CA CYS A 157 1.96 -2.88 -10.01
C CYS A 157 1.22 -1.57 -10.27
N ALA A 158 1.90 -0.42 -10.13
CA ALA A 158 1.36 0.89 -10.46
C ALA A 158 0.92 0.95 -11.93
N GLY A 159 1.75 0.49 -12.86
CA GLY A 159 1.41 0.42 -14.27
C GLY A 159 0.17 -0.43 -14.56
N ALA A 160 0.07 -1.60 -13.91
CA ALA A 160 -1.08 -2.50 -14.05
C ALA A 160 -2.38 -1.88 -13.48
N LEU A 161 -2.27 -1.08 -12.42
CA LEU A 161 -3.38 -0.31 -11.87
C LEU A 161 -3.82 0.80 -12.84
N VAL A 162 -2.87 1.59 -13.35
CA VAL A 162 -3.15 2.67 -14.32
C VAL A 162 -3.82 2.12 -15.58
N GLN A 163 -3.36 0.97 -16.09
CA GLN A 163 -3.99 0.32 -17.24
C GLN A 163 -5.46 -0.06 -16.97
N ARG A 164 -5.76 -0.60 -15.79
CA ARG A 164 -7.13 -0.95 -15.39
C ARG A 164 -8.02 0.27 -15.27
N ILE A 165 -7.53 1.34 -14.67
CA ILE A 165 -8.27 2.61 -14.56
C ILE A 165 -8.52 3.17 -15.96
N ARG A 166 -7.51 3.24 -16.82
CA ARG A 166 -7.66 3.74 -18.21
C ARG A 166 -8.62 2.92 -19.05
N ALA A 167 -8.66 1.60 -18.85
CA ALA A 167 -9.58 0.73 -19.58
C ALA A 167 -11.04 0.89 -19.12
N ALA A 168 -11.26 1.30 -17.87
CA ALA A 168 -12.59 1.48 -17.28
C ALA A 168 -13.11 2.92 -17.33
N ALA A 169 -12.21 3.91 -17.44
CA ALA A 169 -12.58 5.32 -17.47
C ALA A 169 -13.33 5.69 -18.76
N GLU A 170 -14.45 6.39 -18.62
CA GLU A 170 -15.23 6.95 -19.74
C GLU A 170 -14.75 8.36 -20.14
N VAL A 171 -13.74 8.87 -19.45
CA VAL A 171 -13.16 10.20 -19.64
C VAL A 171 -11.69 10.09 -20.03
N ASP A 172 -11.14 11.17 -20.58
CA ASP A 172 -9.71 11.22 -20.87
C ASP A 172 -8.88 11.17 -19.58
N VAL A 173 -7.77 10.44 -19.64
CA VAL A 173 -6.89 10.17 -18.51
C VAL A 173 -5.51 10.75 -18.81
N GLU A 174 -5.19 11.86 -18.15
CA GLU A 174 -3.87 12.49 -18.21
C GLU A 174 -2.90 11.75 -17.29
N LEU A 175 -1.70 11.45 -17.81
CA LEU A 175 -0.64 10.74 -17.10
C LEU A 175 0.62 11.62 -17.02
N ASN A 176 1.31 11.61 -15.88
CA ASN A 176 2.68 12.11 -15.83
C ASN A 176 3.69 11.12 -16.45
N ASP A 177 4.94 11.56 -16.65
CA ASP A 177 6.01 10.76 -17.25
C ASP A 177 6.25 9.43 -16.51
N ALA A 178 6.20 9.46 -15.18
CA ALA A 178 6.35 8.28 -14.37
C ALA A 178 5.19 7.28 -14.58
N ALA A 179 3.95 7.75 -14.70
CA ALA A 179 2.80 6.91 -14.97
C ALA A 179 2.87 6.29 -16.37
N MET A 180 3.30 7.06 -17.38
CA MET A 180 3.58 6.53 -18.72
C MET A 180 4.65 5.42 -18.66
N GLY A 181 5.77 5.67 -17.97
CA GLY A 181 6.83 4.68 -17.79
C GLY A 181 6.36 3.42 -17.04
N ALA A 182 5.53 3.58 -16.01
CA ALA A 182 4.93 2.46 -15.26
C ALA A 182 4.07 1.58 -16.16
N VAL A 183 3.24 2.18 -17.02
CA VAL A 183 2.40 1.46 -17.99
C VAL A 183 3.26 0.62 -18.94
N GLU A 184 4.33 1.18 -19.51
CA GLU A 184 5.24 0.46 -20.40
C GLU A 184 5.97 -0.70 -19.69
N MET A 185 6.36 -0.51 -18.43
CA MET A 185 6.92 -1.59 -17.61
C MET A 185 5.89 -2.72 -17.42
N ALA A 186 4.65 -2.39 -17.05
CA ALA A 186 3.60 -3.38 -16.86
C ALA A 186 3.26 -4.16 -18.15
N LEU A 187 3.24 -3.49 -19.32
CA LEU A 187 3.08 -4.15 -20.63
C LEU A 187 4.24 -5.12 -20.92
N THR A 188 5.46 -4.72 -20.62
CA THR A 188 6.67 -5.55 -20.82
C THR A 188 6.60 -6.84 -20.01
N PHE A 189 6.16 -6.77 -18.75
CA PHE A 189 6.00 -7.93 -17.87
C PHE A 189 4.67 -8.67 -18.03
N ARG A 190 3.77 -8.20 -18.91
CA ARG A 190 2.47 -8.83 -19.23
C ARG A 190 1.59 -9.08 -18.00
N VAL A 191 1.55 -8.11 -17.08
CA VAL A 191 0.61 -8.17 -15.96
C VAL A 191 -0.79 -7.89 -16.46
N ASN A 192 -1.61 -8.94 -16.59
CA ASN A 192 -3.01 -8.86 -16.99
C ASN A 192 -3.95 -8.61 -15.80
#